data_AF-A0A3E0TPK0-F1
#
_entry.id   AF-A0A3E0TPK0-F1
#
_cell.length_a   1.000
_cell.length_b   1.000
_cell.length_c   1.000
_cell.angle_alpha   90.00
_cell.angle_beta   90.00
_cell.angle_gamma   90.00
#
_symmetry.space_group_name_H-M   'P 1'
#
loop_
_entity.id
_entity.type
_entity.pdbx_description
1 polymer ?
#
loop_
_entity_poly.entity_id
_entity_poly.type
_entity_poly.pdbx_seq_one_letter_code
_entity_poly.pdbx_strand_id
1 'polypeptide(L)'
;MSRLQFATRWGLLGIVLGLIAFLFNYHMVPVSLPGYEVIAAPAMWALSFFSEETPFWPKMVIFMSGQYMAYSSVFWLVATARK
;
A
#
# COMPACT_ATOMS: atom_id res chain seq x y z
N MET A 1 -10.43 7.45 20.80
CA MET A 1 -9.24 7.15 19.97
C MET A 1 -8.91 8.36 19.11
N SER A 2 -7.65 8.75 19.00
CA SER A 2 -7.29 9.95 18.22
C SER A 2 -7.40 9.70 16.71
N ARG A 3 -7.61 10.77 15.92
CA ARG A 3 -7.64 10.70 14.45
C ARG A 3 -6.37 10.07 13.88
N LEU A 4 -5.23 10.43 14.45
CA LEU A 4 -3.93 9.86 14.07
C LEU A 4 -3.87 8.38 14.36
N GLN A 5 -4.27 7.93 15.55
CA GLN A 5 -4.32 6.50 15.89
C GLN A 5 -5.23 5.71 14.93
N PHE A 6 -6.37 6.28 14.54
CA PHE A 6 -7.27 5.68 13.55
C PHE A 6 -6.61 5.54 12.18
N ALA A 7 -6.06 6.63 11.65
CA ALA A 7 -5.35 6.64 10.38
C ALA A 7 -4.16 5.67 10.36
N THR A 8 -3.35 5.63 11.42
CA THR A 8 -2.19 4.74 11.51
C THR A 8 -2.59 3.27 11.46
N ARG A 9 -3.67 2.85 12.15
CA ARG A 9 -4.14 1.45 12.08
C ARG A 9 -4.54 1.07 10.66
N TRP A 10 -5.22 1.96 9.94
CA TRP A 10 -5.55 1.73 8.53
C TRP A 10 -4.33 1.74 7.63
N GLY A 11 -3.34 2.58 7.88
CA GLY A 11 -2.04 2.54 7.21
C GLY A 11 -1.34 1.19 7.36
N LEU A 12 -1.31 0.65 8.58
CA LEU A 12 -0.75 -0.68 8.86
C LEU A 12 -1.54 -1.80 8.14
N LEU A 13 -2.87 -1.71 8.12
CA LEU A 13 -3.70 -2.64 7.33
C LEU A 13 -3.40 -2.52 5.83
N GLY A 14 -3.16 -1.32 5.31
CA GLY A 14 -2.76 -1.10 3.92
C GLY A 14 -1.45 -1.81 3.57
N ILE A 15 -0.45 -1.79 4.45
CA ILE A 15 0.79 -2.58 4.28
C ILE A 15 0.46 -4.07 4.16
N VAL A 16 -0.35 -4.60 5.09
CA VAL A 16 -0.70 -6.03 5.10
C VAL A 16 -1.42 -6.43 3.82
N LEU A 17 -2.40 -5.64 3.36
CA LEU A 17 -3.13 -5.89 2.12
C LEU A 17 -2.20 -5.85 0.90
N GLY A 18 -1.32 -4.84 0.83
CA GLY A 18 -0.34 -4.74 -0.23
C GLY A 18 0.62 -5.92 -0.27
N LEU A 19 1.11 -6.37 0.89
CA LEU A 19 2.00 -7.53 0.99
C LEU A 19 1.31 -8.82 0.56
N ILE A 20 0.06 -9.04 0.99
CA ILE A 20 -0.72 -10.21 0.56
C ILE A 20 -0.92 -10.20 -0.95
N ALA A 21 -1.31 -9.04 -1.52
CA ALA A 21 -1.49 -8.89 -2.95
C ALA A 21 -0.18 -9.15 -3.72
N PHE A 22 0.93 -8.59 -3.25
CA PHE A 22 2.26 -8.80 -3.82
C PHE A 22 2.68 -10.28 -3.76
N LEU A 23 2.59 -10.92 -2.59
CA LEU A 23 2.95 -12.33 -2.41
C LEU A 23 2.11 -13.25 -3.28
N PHE A 24 0.80 -13.00 -3.37
CA PHE A 24 -0.08 -13.76 -4.25
C PHE A 24 0.37 -13.63 -5.71
N ASN A 25 0.56 -12.40 -6.19
CA ASN A 25 1.00 -12.14 -7.56
C ASN A 25 2.36 -12.76 -7.86
N TYR A 26 3.30 -12.70 -6.90
CA TYR A 26 4.64 -13.27 -7.03
C TYR A 26 4.64 -14.81 -7.14
N HIS A 27 3.75 -15.50 -6.42
CA HIS A 27 3.75 -16.96 -6.35
C HIS A 27 2.74 -17.66 -7.29
N MET A 28 1.64 -16.99 -7.67
CA MET A 28 0.50 -17.64 -8.33
C MET A 28 0.48 -17.44 -9.86
N VAL A 29 1.59 -17.04 -10.48
CA VAL A 29 1.68 -16.83 -11.94
C VAL A 29 1.26 -18.10 -12.70
N PRO A 30 0.34 -18.00 -13.71
CA PRO A 30 -0.16 -16.77 -14.34
C PRO A 30 -1.46 -16.20 -13.77
N VAL A 31 -1.97 -16.73 -12.65
CA VAL A 31 -3.24 -16.27 -12.05
C VAL A 31 -3.02 -14.95 -11.31
N SER A 32 -3.64 -13.89 -11.80
CA SER A 32 -3.67 -12.58 -11.14
C SER A 32 -4.79 -12.53 -10.09
N LEU A 33 -4.50 -11.98 -8.92
CA LEU A 33 -5.53 -11.64 -7.93
C LEU A 33 -6.50 -10.60 -8.54
N PRO A 34 -7.82 -10.86 -8.58
CA PRO A 34 -8.79 -9.86 -9.03
C PRO A 34 -8.70 -8.59 -8.19
N GLY A 35 -8.58 -7.44 -8.85
CA GLY A 35 -8.41 -6.15 -8.16
C GLY A 35 -7.01 -5.89 -7.61
N TYR A 36 -6.00 -6.72 -7.96
CA TYR A 36 -4.59 -6.50 -7.59
C TYR A 36 -4.14 -5.07 -7.87
N GLU A 37 -4.41 -4.56 -9.08
CA GLU A 37 -3.98 -3.23 -9.50
C GLU A 37 -4.57 -2.13 -8.61
N VAL A 38 -5.80 -2.31 -8.11
CA VAL A 38 -6.44 -1.35 -7.20
C VAL A 38 -5.85 -1.44 -5.81
N ILE A 39 -5.68 -2.66 -5.28
CA ILE A 39 -5.11 -2.88 -3.94
C ILE A 39 -3.66 -2.38 -3.89
N ALA A 40 -2.87 -2.69 -4.92
CA ALA A 40 -1.47 -2.33 -5.04
C ALA A 40 -1.23 -0.92 -5.63
N ALA A 41 -2.27 -0.23 -6.12
CA ALA A 41 -2.15 1.08 -6.80
C ALA A 41 -1.28 2.09 -6.04
N PRO A 42 -1.46 2.28 -4.71
CA PRO A 42 -0.65 3.25 -3.99
C PRO A 42 0.83 2.91 -3.97
N ALA A 43 1.13 1.62 -3.88
CA ALA A 43 2.49 1.11 -3.88
C ALA A 43 3.13 1.25 -5.27
N MET A 44 2.39 0.90 -6.33
CA MET A 44 2.84 1.05 -7.71
C MET A 44 3.09 2.51 -8.06
N TRP A 45 2.21 3.41 -7.61
CA TRP A 45 2.39 4.84 -7.76
C TRP A 45 3.65 5.33 -7.03
N ALA A 46 3.88 4.92 -5.78
CA ALA A 46 5.10 5.26 -5.05
C ALA A 46 6.38 4.73 -5.74
N LEU A 47 6.32 3.53 -6.32
CA LEU A 47 7.41 2.93 -7.09
C LEU A 47 7.65 3.63 -8.43
N SER A 48 6.64 4.25 -9.04
CA SER A 48 6.75 4.89 -10.36
C SER A 48 7.77 6.05 -10.42
N PHE A 49 8.17 6.59 -9.27
CA PHE A 49 9.22 7.61 -9.17
C PHE A 49 10.64 7.04 -9.22
N PHE A 50 10.79 5.71 -9.23
CA PHE A 50 12.07 5.02 -9.18
C PHE A 50 12.29 4.15 -10.42
N SER A 51 13.56 3.89 -10.72
CA SER A 51 13.95 3.08 -11.87
C SER A 51 13.48 1.63 -11.74
N GLU A 52 13.17 0.99 -12.86
CA GLU A 52 12.96 -0.45 -12.93
C GLU A 52 14.19 -1.26 -12.49
N GLU A 53 15.39 -0.68 -12.58
CA GLU A 53 16.64 -1.30 -12.11
C GLU A 53 16.82 -1.21 -10.59
N THR A 54 15.87 -0.60 -9.86
CA THR A 54 15.97 -0.48 -8.39
C THR A 54 16.04 -1.87 -7.76
N PRO A 55 17.02 -2.15 -6.86
CA PRO A 55 17.14 -3.44 -6.22
C PRO A 55 15.87 -3.82 -5.44
N PHE A 56 15.66 -5.12 -5.27
CA PHE A 56 14.43 -5.66 -4.68
C PHE A 56 14.13 -5.09 -3.28
N TRP A 57 15.10 -5.09 -2.37
CA TRP A 57 14.89 -4.63 -1.00
C TRP A 57 14.43 -3.16 -0.90
N PRO A 58 15.10 -2.20 -1.57
CA PRO A 58 14.58 -0.83 -1.68
C PRO A 58 13.18 -0.75 -2.30
N LYS A 59 12.88 -1.51 -3.37
CA LYS A 59 11.53 -1.55 -3.94
C LYS A 59 10.49 -1.99 -2.91
N MET A 60 10.79 -3.01 -2.11
CA MET A 60 9.88 -3.49 -1.08
C MET A 60 9.64 -2.45 0.01
N VAL A 61 10.67 -1.71 0.42
CA VAL A 61 10.53 -0.60 1.36
C VAL A 61 9.62 0.48 0.77
N ILE A 62 9.88 0.92 -0.46
CA ILE A 62 9.08 1.95 -1.15
C ILE A 62 7.63 1.48 -1.31
N PHE A 63 7.42 0.22 -1.70
CA PHE A 63 6.11 -0.40 -1.85
C PHE A 63 5.30 -0.32 -0.54
N MET A 64 5.89 -0.77 0.58
CA MET A 64 5.22 -0.75 1.89
C MET A 64 4.99 0.69 2.38
N SER A 65 5.95 1.58 2.20
CA SER A 65 5.82 2.99 2.56
C SER A 65 4.70 3.67 1.75
N GLY A 66 4.61 3.40 0.45
CA GLY A 66 3.54 3.90 -0.41
C GLY A 66 2.16 3.46 0.05
N GLN A 67 2.00 2.17 0.37
CA GLN A 67 0.76 1.65 0.94
C GLN A 67 0.38 2.33 2.25
N TYR A 68 1.34 2.41 3.18
CA TYR A 68 1.12 3.02 4.48
C TYR A 68 0.69 4.48 4.35
N MET A 69 1.43 5.27 3.57
CA MET A 69 1.16 6.70 3.40
C MET A 69 -0.22 6.93 2.79
N ALA A 70 -0.58 6.22 1.72
CA ALA A 70 -1.88 6.41 1.09
C ALA A 70 -3.05 6.03 2.01
N TYR A 71 -3.02 4.84 2.62
CA TYR A 71 -4.09 4.42 3.53
C TYR A 71 -4.17 5.34 4.75
N SER A 72 -3.04 5.69 5.37
CA SER A 72 -3.07 6.60 6.52
C SER A 72 -3.60 7.99 6.14
N SER A 73 -3.18 8.57 5.01
CA SER A 73 -3.69 9.86 4.53
C SER A 73 -5.19 9.83 4.24
N VAL A 74 -5.69 8.81 3.52
CA VAL A 74 -7.12 8.68 3.20
C VAL A 74 -7.95 8.57 4.48
N PHE A 75 -7.57 7.70 5.42
CA PHE A 75 -8.34 7.52 6.64
C PHE A 75 -8.21 8.69 7.62
N TRP A 76 -7.11 9.45 7.58
CA TRP A 76 -6.98 10.71 8.30
C TRP A 76 -7.94 11.78 7.75
N LEU A 77 -8.05 11.89 6.42
CA LEU A 77 -9.01 12.78 5.77
C LEU A 77 -10.44 12.39 6.11
N VAL A 78 -10.78 11.11 6.02
CA VAL A 78 -12.11 10.58 6.42
C VAL A 78 -12.40 10.91 7.88
N ALA A 79 -11.45 10.69 8.79
CA ALA A 79 -11.64 10.99 10.21
C ALA A 79 -11.72 12.50 10.51
N THR A 80 -11.20 13.35 9.61
CA THR A 80 -11.28 14.80 9.71
C THR A 80 -12.58 15.34 9.11
N ALA A 81 -13.10 14.73 8.04
CA ALA A 81 -14.35 15.10 7.39
C ALA A 81 -15.61 14.66 8.16
N ARG A 82 -15.50 13.63 9.02
CA ARG A 82 -16.58 13.19 9.92
C ARG A 82 -16.74 14.08 11.17
N LYS A 83 -16.12 15.26 11.18
CA LYS A 83 -16.19 16.24 12.27
C LYS A 83 -17.18 17.34 11.96
#